data_AF-A0A2R4CAC1-F1
#
_entry.id   AF-A0A2R4CAC1-F1
#
_cell.length_a   1.000
_cell.length_b   1.000
_cell.length_c   1.000
_cell.angle_alpha   90.00
_cell.angle_beta   90.00
_cell.angle_gamma   90.00
#
_symmetry.space_group_name_H-M   'P 1'
#
loop_
_entity.id
_entity.type
_entity.pdbx_description
1 polymer ?
#
loop_
_entity_poly.entity_id
_entity_poly.type
_entity_poly.pdbx_seq_one_letter_code
_entity_poly.pdbx_strand_id
1 'polypeptide(L)'
;MEPRNYLRTVAYELGGVAAVRTVSYGAYGANHGREELADGYAVAVRAPDSGNGSCSTKFSPALTEVPATVTVGASWTASATESSNYSGCTLDGLPATWTVQGKATATETVQVAAGTFTAIRLEFETTRRLQNGSSVTRSVCWRDVASGMDVKCTRDRVTVNAAGASTTTSETEELVGYAVGATRKRKDAVERFAGEWASAYSPLNLRDCRMQIGAAGDITGTCKSGYASFTHGITGTIDAQGNFDVRIPTDSNGEARFHGKADSPMLLQGPASNLVGTDNWKYNHK
;
A
#
# COMPACT_ATOMS: atom_id res chain seq x y z
N MET A 1 -17.33 16.93 -10.81
CA MET A 1 -16.41 16.65 -9.70
C MET A 1 -15.27 15.84 -10.30
N GLU A 2 -14.08 16.43 -10.46
CA GLU A 2 -12.93 15.67 -10.96
C GLU A 2 -12.59 14.54 -9.97
N PRO A 3 -12.30 13.32 -10.44
CA PRO A 3 -11.84 12.26 -9.57
C PRO A 3 -10.51 12.69 -8.92
N ARG A 4 -10.53 12.85 -7.60
CA ARG A 4 -9.29 13.00 -6.82
C ARG A 4 -8.58 11.66 -6.85
N ASN A 5 -7.48 11.62 -7.57
CA ASN A 5 -6.63 10.45 -7.71
C ASN A 5 -5.74 10.31 -6.47
N TYR A 6 -5.74 9.13 -5.85
CA TYR A 6 -4.87 8.83 -4.71
C TYR A 6 -3.94 7.67 -5.08
N LEU A 7 -2.65 7.83 -4.78
CA LEU A 7 -1.65 6.78 -4.88
C LEU A 7 -1.58 6.09 -3.53
N ARG A 8 -1.82 4.78 -3.46
CA ARG A 8 -1.68 3.99 -2.22
C ARG A 8 -0.48 3.07 -2.38
N THR A 9 0.59 3.32 -1.64
CA THR A 9 1.76 2.43 -1.60
C THR A 9 1.50 1.33 -0.58
N VAL A 10 1.52 0.07 -1.00
CA VAL A 10 1.40 -1.12 -0.15
C VAL A 10 2.69 -1.93 -0.26
N ALA A 11 3.48 -2.00 0.81
CA ALA A 11 4.61 -2.91 0.88
C ALA A 11 4.15 -4.29 1.36
N TYR A 12 4.51 -5.34 0.62
CA TYR A 12 4.31 -6.74 0.99
C TYR A 12 5.65 -7.38 1.31
N GLU A 13 5.75 -8.19 2.35
CA GLU A 13 6.87 -9.11 2.50
C GLU A 13 6.51 -10.44 1.80
N LEU A 14 7.10 -10.70 0.64
CA LEU A 14 6.98 -12.01 -0.02
C LEU A 14 8.17 -12.87 0.41
N GLY A 15 7.93 -13.90 1.24
CA GLY A 15 8.95 -14.86 1.65
C GLY A 15 10.16 -14.24 2.39
N GLY A 16 9.92 -13.24 3.25
CA GLY A 16 10.96 -12.50 3.98
C GLY A 16 11.61 -11.34 3.20
N VAL A 17 10.96 -10.85 2.14
CA VAL A 17 11.48 -9.79 1.25
C VAL A 17 10.44 -8.72 0.98
N ALA A 18 10.75 -7.45 1.24
CA ALA A 18 9.85 -6.31 0.97
C ALA A 18 9.71 -6.00 -0.55
N ALA A 19 8.55 -6.28 -1.13
CA ALA A 19 8.09 -5.80 -2.42
C ALA A 19 7.14 -4.60 -2.22
N VAL A 20 7.41 -3.47 -2.86
CA VAL A 20 6.52 -2.30 -2.80
C VAL A 20 5.59 -2.32 -4.00
N ARG A 21 4.31 -2.58 -3.75
CA ARG A 21 3.22 -2.39 -4.70
C ARG A 21 2.75 -0.95 -4.56
N THR A 22 2.55 -0.25 -5.67
CA THR A 22 1.90 1.05 -5.64
C THR A 22 0.58 0.92 -6.38
N VAL A 23 -0.51 1.07 -5.65
CA VAL A 23 -1.89 1.06 -6.14
C VAL A 23 -2.13 2.33 -6.96
N SER A 24 -2.82 2.18 -8.08
CA SER A 24 -3.14 3.25 -9.02
C SER A 24 -4.65 3.52 -9.13
N TYR A 25 -4.96 4.82 -9.16
CA TYR A 25 -6.08 5.54 -9.79
C TYR A 25 -7.48 4.87 -9.77
N GLY A 26 -8.27 5.19 -8.72
CA GLY A 26 -9.69 4.87 -8.63
C GLY A 26 -10.44 5.74 -7.60
N ALA A 27 -11.74 5.96 -7.82
CA ALA A 27 -12.59 6.82 -6.98
C ALA A 27 -12.86 6.19 -5.59
N TYR A 28 -12.79 7.04 -4.55
CA TYR A 28 -12.84 6.65 -3.13
C TYR A 28 -14.20 6.11 -2.66
N GLY A 29 -14.16 5.04 -1.87
CA GLY A 29 -15.21 4.61 -0.94
C GLY A 29 -14.53 4.03 0.31
N ALA A 30 -14.67 4.72 1.44
CA ALA A 30 -13.87 4.56 2.66
C ALA A 30 -13.88 3.15 3.29
N ASN A 31 -12.71 2.73 3.81
CA ASN A 31 -12.45 2.25 5.18
C ASN A 31 -11.00 1.74 5.25
N HIS A 32 -10.15 2.46 6.01
CA HIS A 32 -8.74 2.11 6.16
C HIS A 32 -8.59 0.88 7.06
N GLY A 33 -8.33 -0.27 6.43
CA GLY A 33 -7.72 -1.43 7.05
C GLY A 33 -6.30 -1.60 6.49
N ARG A 34 -5.33 -1.79 7.37
CA ARG A 34 -4.03 -2.36 7.00
C ARG A 34 -4.33 -3.81 6.58
N GLU A 35 -4.28 -4.09 5.28
CA GLU A 35 -4.22 -5.47 4.80
C GLU A 35 -2.74 -5.88 4.83
N GLU A 36 -2.30 -6.37 5.98
CA GLU A 36 -1.08 -7.18 6.03
C GLU A 36 -1.45 -8.57 5.49
N LEU A 37 -1.14 -8.79 4.22
CA LEU A 37 -1.09 -10.13 3.64
C LEU A 37 0.33 -10.66 3.85
N ALA A 38 0.61 -11.10 5.08
CA ALA A 38 1.74 -11.96 5.35
C ALA A 38 1.29 -13.42 5.12
N ASP A 39 2.14 -14.20 4.46
CA ASP A 39 2.04 -15.65 4.23
C ASP A 39 0.88 -16.37 4.95
N GLY A 40 -0.25 -16.53 4.24
CA GLY A 40 -1.36 -17.38 4.69
C GLY A 40 -2.24 -16.84 5.82
N TYR A 41 -2.03 -15.60 6.29
CA TYR A 41 -2.90 -14.96 7.29
C TYR A 41 -3.37 -13.59 6.79
N ALA A 42 -4.56 -13.52 6.20
CA ALA A 42 -5.27 -12.25 6.07
C ALA A 42 -5.87 -11.88 7.43
N VAL A 43 -5.12 -11.16 8.26
CA VAL A 43 -5.67 -10.52 9.47
C VAL A 43 -6.07 -9.11 9.08
N ALA A 44 -7.38 -8.88 8.87
CA ALA A 44 -7.89 -7.52 8.81
C ALA A 44 -7.86 -6.94 10.23
N VAL A 45 -6.81 -6.18 10.57
CA VAL A 45 -6.74 -5.45 11.84
C VAL A 45 -7.46 -4.11 11.63
N ARG A 46 -8.64 -3.96 12.24
CA ARG A 46 -9.26 -2.64 12.39
C ARG A 46 -8.56 -1.94 13.55
N ALA A 47 -7.81 -0.88 13.27
CA ALA A 47 -7.22 -0.06 14.32
C ALA A 47 -8.38 0.58 15.14
N PRO A 48 -8.35 0.51 16.48
CA PRO A 48 -9.42 1.06 17.30
C PRO A 48 -9.34 2.59 17.33
N ASP A 49 -10.49 3.24 17.12
CA ASP A 49 -10.74 4.56 17.69
C ASP A 49 -10.85 4.36 19.21
N SER A 50 -9.73 4.55 19.91
CA SER A 50 -9.60 4.61 21.38
C SER A 50 -10.03 3.36 22.21
N GLY A 51 -9.04 2.65 22.75
CA GLY A 51 -9.16 2.02 24.08
C GLY A 51 -10.10 0.83 24.26
N ASN A 52 -9.83 -0.30 23.61
CA ASN A 52 -10.07 -1.69 24.04
C ASN A 52 -9.70 -2.60 22.85
N GLY A 53 -9.24 -3.83 23.10
CA GLY A 53 -8.59 -4.71 22.10
C GLY A 53 -9.17 -4.66 20.68
N SER A 54 -8.29 -4.56 19.68
CA SER A 54 -8.69 -4.46 18.27
C SER A 54 -9.49 -5.69 17.84
N CYS A 55 -10.73 -5.49 17.37
CA CYS A 55 -11.47 -6.56 16.72
C CYS A 55 -10.77 -6.93 15.40
N SER A 56 -10.32 -8.18 15.32
CA SER A 56 -9.71 -8.78 14.14
C SER A 56 -10.56 -9.95 13.67
N THR A 57 -10.45 -10.32 12.39
CA THR A 57 -11.08 -11.50 11.82
C THR A 57 -10.07 -12.62 11.63
N LYS A 58 -10.57 -13.85 11.54
CA LYS A 58 -9.81 -15.06 11.21
C LYS A 58 -10.52 -15.86 10.14
N PHE A 59 -9.74 -16.50 9.28
CA PHE A 59 -10.21 -17.42 8.25
C PHE A 59 -9.99 -18.87 8.69
N SER A 60 -11.01 -19.73 8.52
CA SER A 60 -10.89 -21.17 8.77
C SER A 60 -11.52 -21.97 7.63
N PRO A 61 -10.73 -22.79 6.89
CA PRO A 61 -9.26 -22.79 6.88
C PRO A 61 -8.67 -21.45 6.41
N ALA A 62 -7.35 -21.29 6.44
CA ALA A 62 -6.68 -20.12 5.86
C ALA A 62 -7.10 -19.94 4.39
N LEU A 63 -7.48 -18.73 4.01
CA LEU A 63 -7.91 -18.43 2.65
C LEU A 63 -6.68 -18.18 1.76
N THR A 64 -6.54 -18.96 0.70
CA THR A 64 -5.54 -18.75 -0.34
C THR A 64 -6.25 -18.36 -1.64
N GLU A 65 -6.22 -17.08 -2.01
CA GLU A 65 -6.88 -16.61 -3.24
C GLU A 65 -6.19 -17.14 -4.50
N VAL A 66 -4.87 -17.17 -4.50
CA VAL A 66 -4.06 -17.76 -5.57
C VAL A 66 -3.00 -18.65 -4.96
N PRO A 67 -2.86 -19.91 -5.40
CA PRO A 67 -1.78 -20.79 -4.95
C PRO A 67 -0.39 -20.14 -5.14
N ALA A 68 0.53 -20.44 -4.23
CA ALA A 68 1.90 -19.93 -4.30
C ALA A 68 2.62 -20.35 -5.59
N THR A 69 2.31 -21.54 -6.10
CA THR A 69 2.79 -22.03 -7.39
C THR A 69 1.60 -22.30 -8.29
N VAL A 70 1.67 -21.82 -9.53
CA VAL A 70 0.62 -22.00 -10.51
C VAL A 70 1.26 -22.13 -11.89
N THR A 71 0.72 -23.03 -12.70
CA THR A 71 1.15 -23.26 -14.10
C THR A 71 -0.03 -23.05 -15.02
N VAL A 72 0.24 -22.70 -16.29
CA VAL A 72 -0.82 -22.57 -17.31
C VAL A 72 -1.63 -23.87 -17.39
N GLY A 73 -2.96 -23.73 -17.45
CA GLY A 73 -3.92 -24.82 -17.45
C GLY A 73 -4.35 -25.29 -16.06
N ALA A 74 -3.67 -24.84 -14.99
CA ALA A 74 -4.10 -25.14 -13.62
C ALA A 74 -5.40 -24.41 -13.29
N SER A 75 -6.28 -25.10 -12.55
CA SER A 75 -7.47 -24.52 -11.93
C SER A 75 -7.45 -24.82 -10.43
N TRP A 76 -8.00 -23.92 -9.63
CA TRP A 76 -8.11 -24.11 -8.20
C TRP A 76 -9.45 -23.61 -7.68
N THR A 77 -9.83 -24.17 -6.54
CA THR A 77 -10.92 -23.67 -5.72
C THR A 77 -10.46 -23.61 -4.27
N ALA A 78 -10.87 -22.57 -3.56
CA ALA A 78 -10.62 -22.43 -2.14
C ALA A 78 -11.90 -21.93 -1.46
N SER A 79 -12.10 -22.30 -0.21
CA SER A 79 -13.19 -21.78 0.59
C SER A 79 -12.76 -21.62 2.04
N ALA A 80 -13.22 -20.56 2.67
CA ALA A 80 -12.94 -20.28 4.06
C ALA A 80 -14.14 -19.62 4.74
N THR A 81 -14.28 -19.84 6.05
CA THR A 81 -15.19 -19.07 6.88
C THR A 81 -14.41 -17.97 7.58
N GLU A 82 -14.83 -16.72 7.36
CA GLU A 82 -14.37 -15.55 8.10
C GLU A 82 -15.20 -15.41 9.37
N SER A 83 -14.55 -15.33 10.51
CA SER A 83 -15.18 -15.18 11.83
C SER A 83 -14.43 -14.17 12.68
N SER A 84 -15.09 -13.62 13.70
CA SER A 84 -14.43 -12.78 14.68
C SER A 84 -13.37 -13.58 15.44
N ASN A 85 -12.18 -13.00 15.62
CA ASN A 85 -11.10 -13.64 16.35
C ASN A 85 -11.34 -13.62 17.87
N TYR A 86 -12.13 -12.65 18.36
CA TYR A 86 -12.48 -12.49 19.77
C TYR A 86 -13.98 -12.67 19.99
N SER A 87 -14.35 -13.51 20.95
CA SER A 87 -15.76 -13.84 21.26
C SER A 87 -16.60 -12.65 21.73
N GLY A 88 -15.98 -11.59 22.27
CA GLY A 88 -16.65 -10.35 22.66
C GLY A 88 -16.79 -9.31 21.53
N CYS A 89 -16.24 -9.58 20.35
CA CYS A 89 -16.33 -8.69 19.20
C CYS A 89 -17.45 -9.17 18.26
N THR A 90 -18.56 -8.44 18.24
CA THR A 90 -19.55 -8.51 17.16
C THR A 90 -19.14 -7.58 16.05
N LEU A 91 -18.76 -8.16 14.91
CA LEU A 91 -18.55 -7.44 13.65
C LEU A 91 -19.75 -7.70 12.75
N ASP A 92 -20.35 -6.65 12.22
CA ASP A 92 -21.55 -6.75 11.39
C ASP A 92 -21.34 -7.67 10.19
N GLY A 93 -22.32 -8.55 9.96
CA GLY A 93 -22.36 -9.45 8.80
C GLY A 93 -21.52 -10.73 8.92
N LEU A 94 -20.76 -10.91 10.01
CA LEU A 94 -20.03 -12.16 10.28
C LEU A 94 -20.91 -13.20 11.02
N PRO A 95 -20.61 -14.52 10.91
CA PRO A 95 -19.58 -15.11 10.05
C PRO A 95 -19.89 -14.94 8.56
N ALA A 96 -18.85 -14.81 7.75
CA ALA A 96 -18.96 -14.73 6.30
C ALA A 96 -18.32 -15.96 5.66
N THR A 97 -18.88 -16.42 4.55
CA THR A 97 -18.26 -17.47 3.73
C THR A 97 -17.54 -16.83 2.56
N TRP A 98 -16.31 -17.27 2.32
CA TRP A 98 -15.51 -16.91 1.16
C TRP A 98 -15.34 -18.12 0.27
N THR A 99 -15.54 -17.94 -1.03
CA THR A 99 -15.23 -18.93 -2.05
C THR A 99 -14.42 -18.28 -3.15
N VAL A 100 -13.35 -18.95 -3.56
CA VAL A 100 -12.48 -18.53 -4.65
C VAL A 100 -12.50 -19.62 -5.70
N GLN A 101 -12.65 -19.23 -6.95
CA GLN A 101 -12.52 -20.12 -8.10
C GLN A 101 -11.59 -19.44 -9.10
N GLY A 102 -10.53 -20.12 -9.51
CA GLY A 102 -9.53 -19.52 -10.38
C GLY A 102 -8.88 -20.49 -11.34
N LYS A 103 -8.24 -19.94 -12.35
CA LYS A 103 -7.48 -20.66 -13.36
C LYS A 103 -6.33 -19.82 -13.90
N ALA A 104 -5.25 -20.49 -14.31
CA ALA A 104 -4.16 -19.91 -15.08
C ALA A 104 -4.37 -20.21 -16.56
N THR A 105 -4.49 -19.16 -17.37
CA THR A 105 -5.01 -19.27 -18.75
C THR A 105 -3.93 -19.24 -19.81
N ALA A 106 -2.88 -18.43 -19.62
CA ALA A 106 -1.83 -18.25 -20.61
C ALA A 106 -0.55 -17.75 -19.95
N THR A 107 0.56 -17.85 -20.68
CA THR A 107 1.76 -17.05 -20.41
C THR A 107 1.84 -15.96 -21.47
N GLU A 108 2.03 -14.73 -21.06
CA GLU A 108 2.13 -13.59 -21.97
C GLU A 108 3.19 -12.58 -21.53
N THR A 109 3.56 -11.71 -22.46
CA THR A 109 4.46 -10.60 -22.16
C THR A 109 3.62 -9.39 -21.75
N VAL A 110 3.88 -8.86 -20.55
CA VAL A 110 3.14 -7.74 -19.97
C VAL A 110 4.09 -6.57 -19.79
N GLN A 111 3.70 -5.41 -20.32
CA GLN A 111 4.38 -4.14 -20.09
C GLN A 111 3.67 -3.38 -18.98
N VAL A 112 4.43 -2.96 -17.97
CA VAL A 112 3.99 -2.05 -16.90
C VAL A 112 5.04 -0.97 -16.67
N ALA A 113 4.75 -0.01 -15.79
CA ALA A 113 5.71 1.01 -15.38
C ALA A 113 7.03 0.39 -14.87
N ALA A 114 6.97 -0.76 -14.18
CA ALA A 114 8.17 -1.50 -13.74
C ALA A 114 8.95 -2.21 -14.87
N GLY A 115 8.50 -2.16 -16.11
CA GLY A 115 9.16 -2.76 -17.27
C GLY A 115 8.38 -3.90 -17.89
N THR A 116 9.09 -4.77 -18.60
CA THR A 116 8.50 -5.90 -19.34
C THR A 116 8.69 -7.20 -18.58
N PHE A 117 7.63 -7.97 -18.42
CA PHE A 117 7.62 -9.24 -17.69
C PHE A 117 7.01 -10.35 -18.53
N THR A 118 7.52 -11.57 -18.38
CA THR A 118 6.83 -12.78 -18.84
C THR A 118 5.99 -13.28 -17.69
N ALA A 119 4.66 -13.21 -17.81
CA ALA A 119 3.75 -13.44 -16.72
C ALA A 119 2.69 -14.49 -17.06
N ILE A 120 2.24 -15.23 -16.04
CA ILE A 120 1.09 -16.12 -16.14
C ILE A 120 -0.17 -15.29 -15.90
N ARG A 121 -1.12 -15.37 -16.84
CA ARG A 121 -2.43 -14.75 -16.73
C ARG A 121 -3.36 -15.59 -15.88
N LEU A 122 -3.76 -15.04 -14.75
CA LEU A 122 -4.65 -15.63 -13.76
C LEU A 122 -6.02 -14.98 -13.88
N GLU A 123 -7.07 -15.78 -14.03
CA GLU A 123 -8.45 -15.33 -13.91
C GLU A 123 -9.06 -15.98 -12.68
N PHE A 124 -9.60 -15.20 -11.75
CA PHE A 124 -10.26 -15.74 -10.58
C PHE A 124 -11.42 -14.87 -10.11
N GLU A 125 -12.42 -15.53 -9.51
CA GLU A 125 -13.56 -14.90 -8.88
C GLU A 125 -13.54 -15.23 -7.39
N THR A 126 -13.56 -14.19 -6.56
CA THR A 126 -13.72 -14.29 -5.11
C THR A 126 -15.12 -13.85 -4.75
N THR A 127 -15.92 -14.75 -4.17
CA THR A 127 -17.24 -14.44 -3.63
C THR A 127 -17.18 -14.43 -2.11
N ARG A 128 -17.62 -13.34 -1.51
CA ARG A 128 -17.86 -13.19 -0.08
C ARG A 128 -19.36 -13.13 0.17
N ARG A 129 -19.87 -14.04 0.99
CA ARG A 129 -21.28 -14.09 1.40
C ARG A 129 -21.38 -13.76 2.89
N LEU A 130 -22.06 -12.66 3.19
CA LEU A 130 -22.39 -12.21 4.54
C LEU A 130 -23.82 -12.67 4.86
N GLN A 131 -24.22 -12.57 6.12
CA GLN A 131 -25.62 -12.81 6.50
C GLN A 131 -26.60 -11.84 5.81
N ASN A 132 -26.16 -10.61 5.56
CA ASN A 132 -26.97 -9.49 5.11
C ASN A 132 -26.49 -8.90 3.77
N GLY A 133 -25.80 -9.69 2.96
CA GLY A 133 -25.30 -9.22 1.67
C GLY A 133 -24.26 -10.13 1.05
N SER A 134 -23.69 -9.69 -0.06
CA SER A 134 -22.60 -10.39 -0.73
C SER A 134 -21.71 -9.42 -1.48
N SER A 135 -20.49 -9.86 -1.78
CA SER A 135 -19.68 -9.22 -2.80
C SER A 135 -19.00 -10.27 -3.67
N VAL A 136 -18.95 -10.00 -4.96
CA VAL A 136 -18.23 -10.79 -5.95
C VAL A 136 -17.14 -9.91 -6.54
N THR A 137 -15.90 -10.36 -6.46
CA THR A 137 -14.74 -9.71 -7.07
C THR A 137 -14.21 -10.60 -8.17
N ARG A 138 -14.22 -10.11 -9.41
CA ARG A 138 -13.59 -10.76 -10.55
C ARG A 138 -12.25 -10.13 -10.81
N SER A 139 -11.22 -10.95 -10.87
CA SER A 139 -9.84 -10.50 -11.00
C SER A 139 -9.20 -11.13 -12.22
N VAL A 140 -8.46 -10.32 -12.97
CA VAL A 140 -7.47 -10.80 -13.94
C VAL A 140 -6.12 -10.26 -13.51
N CYS A 141 -5.22 -11.16 -13.12
CA CYS A 141 -3.89 -10.81 -12.64
C CYS A 141 -2.82 -11.42 -13.54
N TRP A 142 -1.67 -10.78 -13.58
CA TRP A 142 -0.49 -11.23 -14.31
C TRP A 142 0.63 -11.47 -13.30
N ARG A 143 1.03 -12.72 -13.12
CA ARG A 143 2.07 -13.13 -12.17
C ARG A 143 3.37 -13.42 -12.89
N ASP A 144 4.43 -12.67 -12.61
CA ASP A 144 5.75 -12.88 -13.20
C ASP A 144 6.28 -14.28 -12.89
N VAL A 145 6.72 -15.01 -13.92
CA VAL A 145 7.16 -16.40 -13.79
C VAL A 145 8.43 -16.55 -12.95
N ALA A 146 9.30 -15.54 -12.98
CA ALA A 146 10.61 -15.62 -12.34
C ALA A 146 10.56 -15.27 -10.86
N SER A 147 9.73 -14.29 -10.48
CA SER A 147 9.62 -13.78 -9.11
C SER A 147 8.38 -14.27 -8.36
N GLY A 148 7.35 -14.74 -9.06
CA GLY A 148 6.05 -15.09 -8.46
C GLY A 148 5.22 -13.87 -8.03
N MET A 149 5.65 -12.65 -8.35
CA MET A 149 4.95 -11.41 -8.00
C MET A 149 3.86 -11.07 -9.01
N ASP A 150 2.73 -10.55 -8.55
CA ASP A 150 1.71 -9.98 -9.43
C ASP A 150 2.19 -8.62 -9.98
N VAL A 151 2.41 -8.54 -11.29
CA VAL A 151 2.90 -7.34 -11.97
C VAL A 151 1.78 -6.42 -12.42
N LYS A 152 0.58 -6.97 -12.61
CA LYS A 152 -0.64 -6.23 -12.94
C LYS A 152 -1.85 -7.00 -12.42
N CYS A 153 -2.90 -6.30 -11.99
CA CYS A 153 -4.19 -6.88 -11.67
C CYS A 153 -5.31 -5.91 -12.03
N THR A 154 -6.32 -6.37 -12.75
CA THR A 154 -7.59 -5.66 -12.91
C THR A 154 -8.65 -6.35 -12.08
N ARG A 155 -9.42 -5.61 -11.30
CA ARG A 155 -10.49 -6.15 -10.45
C ARG A 155 -11.79 -5.41 -10.66
N ASP A 156 -12.86 -6.15 -10.86
CA ASP A 156 -14.23 -5.66 -10.85
C ASP A 156 -14.96 -6.24 -9.64
N ARG A 157 -15.41 -5.38 -8.75
CA ARG A 157 -16.14 -5.77 -7.54
C ARG A 157 -17.57 -5.29 -7.63
N VAL A 158 -18.49 -6.23 -7.48
CA VAL A 158 -19.92 -6.00 -7.29
C VAL A 158 -20.26 -6.31 -5.85
N THR A 159 -20.85 -5.37 -5.13
CA THR A 159 -21.39 -5.59 -3.77
C THR A 159 -22.90 -5.45 -3.81
N VAL A 160 -23.60 -6.31 -3.07
CA VAL A 160 -25.06 -6.27 -2.91
C VAL A 160 -25.36 -6.24 -1.42
N ASN A 161 -26.10 -5.24 -0.97
CA ASN A 161 -26.48 -5.10 0.44
C ASN A 161 -27.78 -5.87 0.76
N ALA A 162 -28.21 -5.82 2.02
CA ALA A 162 -29.41 -6.52 2.51
C ALA A 162 -30.69 -6.11 1.78
N ALA A 163 -30.75 -4.86 1.33
CA ALA A 163 -31.88 -4.31 0.58
C ALA A 163 -31.86 -4.67 -0.91
N GLY A 164 -30.86 -5.44 -1.36
CA GLY A 164 -30.66 -5.80 -2.76
C GLY A 164 -30.05 -4.69 -3.62
N ALA A 165 -29.71 -3.53 -3.03
CA ALA A 165 -29.03 -2.47 -3.76
C ALA A 165 -27.58 -2.90 -4.07
N SER A 166 -27.16 -2.62 -5.30
CA SER A 166 -25.84 -3.02 -5.79
C SER A 166 -24.94 -1.82 -6.08
N THR A 167 -23.65 -1.97 -5.77
CA THR A 167 -22.58 -1.05 -6.16
C THR A 167 -21.52 -1.82 -6.94
N THR A 168 -20.98 -1.18 -7.98
CA THR A 168 -19.88 -1.74 -8.78
C THR A 168 -18.69 -0.80 -8.71
N THR A 169 -17.50 -1.36 -8.51
CA THR A 169 -16.23 -0.63 -8.52
C THR A 169 -15.22 -1.40 -9.34
N SER A 170 -14.43 -0.69 -10.15
CA SER A 170 -13.35 -1.27 -10.94
C SER A 170 -12.03 -0.64 -10.53
N GLU A 171 -10.99 -1.45 -10.45
CA GLU A 171 -9.64 -1.05 -10.07
C GLU A 171 -8.62 -1.72 -10.98
N THR A 172 -7.54 -0.99 -11.33
CA THR A 172 -6.38 -1.56 -12.00
C THR A 172 -5.12 -1.21 -11.21
N GLU A 173 -4.36 -2.25 -10.89
CA GLU A 173 -3.11 -2.14 -10.18
C GLU A 173 -1.96 -2.58 -11.08
N GLU A 174 -0.87 -1.83 -11.07
CA GLU A 174 0.33 -2.11 -11.86
C GLU A 174 1.59 -1.96 -11.01
N LEU A 175 2.56 -2.83 -11.24
CA LEU A 175 3.86 -2.76 -10.60
C LEU A 175 4.65 -1.59 -11.18
N VAL A 176 5.11 -0.69 -10.32
CA VAL A 176 5.90 0.50 -10.69
C VAL A 176 7.39 0.33 -10.37
N GLY A 177 7.73 -0.43 -9.33
CA GLY A 177 9.11 -0.75 -8.94
C GLY A 177 9.17 -2.04 -8.12
N TYR A 178 10.35 -2.61 -7.96
CA TYR A 178 10.56 -3.84 -7.19
C TYR A 178 12.01 -4.03 -6.76
N ALA A 179 12.22 -4.85 -5.72
CA ALA A 179 13.52 -5.38 -5.35
C ALA A 179 13.35 -6.84 -4.92
N VAL A 180 13.89 -7.78 -5.69
CA VAL A 180 13.75 -9.21 -5.44
C VAL A 180 15.10 -9.78 -5.04
N GLY A 181 15.28 -10.10 -3.76
CA GLY A 181 16.53 -10.61 -3.21
C GLY A 181 17.00 -11.90 -3.89
N ALA A 182 16.08 -12.83 -4.17
CA ALA A 182 16.38 -14.13 -4.80
C ALA A 182 17.05 -14.01 -6.18
N THR A 183 16.68 -12.99 -6.97
CA THR A 183 17.21 -12.77 -8.32
C THR A 183 18.22 -11.63 -8.39
N ARG A 184 18.41 -10.89 -7.28
CA ARG A 184 19.10 -9.59 -7.20
C ARG A 184 18.59 -8.54 -8.20
N LYS A 185 17.45 -8.76 -8.84
CA LYS A 185 16.85 -7.80 -9.76
C LYS A 185 16.16 -6.71 -8.95
N ARG A 186 16.40 -5.46 -9.35
CA ARG A 186 15.83 -4.28 -8.73
C ARG A 186 15.45 -3.30 -9.82
N LYS A 187 14.26 -2.74 -9.71
CA LYS A 187 13.89 -1.51 -10.39
C LYS A 187 13.44 -0.50 -9.36
N ASP A 188 14.29 0.50 -9.16
CA ASP A 188 13.95 1.67 -8.39
C ASP A 188 12.93 2.52 -9.13
N ALA A 189 11.91 2.95 -8.40
CA ALA A 189 10.85 3.81 -8.88
C ALA A 189 10.64 4.87 -7.81
N VAL A 190 10.61 6.13 -8.20
CA VAL A 190 10.46 7.24 -7.26
C VAL A 190 9.05 7.24 -6.64
N GLU A 191 8.08 6.71 -7.38
CA GLU A 191 6.68 6.49 -7.02
C GLU A 191 6.52 5.68 -5.73
N ARG A 192 7.52 4.85 -5.35
CA ARG A 192 7.48 4.09 -4.09
C ARG A 192 7.51 4.97 -2.85
N PHE A 193 7.93 6.23 -2.99
CA PHE A 193 7.96 7.22 -1.91
C PHE A 193 6.74 8.13 -1.91
N ALA A 194 5.89 8.07 -2.94
CA ALA A 194 4.73 8.93 -3.04
C ALA A 194 3.72 8.67 -1.91
N GLY A 195 3.05 9.73 -1.47
CA GLY A 195 2.10 9.70 -0.36
C GLY A 195 2.34 10.78 0.68
N GLU A 196 1.56 10.74 1.76
CA GLU A 196 1.71 11.63 2.90
C GLU A 196 2.78 11.08 3.85
N TRP A 197 3.62 11.98 4.34
CA TRP A 197 4.67 11.71 5.32
C TRP A 197 4.56 12.72 6.46
N ALA A 198 4.90 12.30 7.67
CA ALA A 198 5.03 13.21 8.78
C ALA A 198 6.34 13.00 9.55
N SER A 199 6.89 14.08 10.08
CA SER A 199 8.09 14.01 10.89
C SER A 199 7.82 13.25 12.18
N ALA A 200 8.70 12.31 12.51
CA ALA A 200 8.81 11.76 13.87
C ALA A 200 9.65 12.68 14.76
N TYR A 201 10.59 13.44 14.18
CA TYR A 201 11.51 14.31 14.89
C TYR A 201 12.08 15.38 13.95
N SER A 202 12.19 16.62 14.43
CA SER A 202 12.84 17.72 13.71
C SER A 202 13.78 18.51 14.64
N PRO A 203 15.06 18.67 14.28
CA PRO A 203 16.06 19.35 15.12
C PRO A 203 15.92 20.88 15.17
N LEU A 204 15.05 21.47 14.34
CA LEU A 204 14.91 22.93 14.19
C LEU A 204 13.84 23.58 15.07
N ASN A 205 13.40 22.90 16.13
CA ASN A 205 12.19 23.26 16.85
C ASN A 205 10.95 23.35 15.95
N LEU A 206 10.96 22.69 14.79
CA LEU A 206 9.77 22.57 13.95
C LEU A 206 8.89 21.46 14.51
N ARG A 207 7.58 21.69 14.46
CA ARG A 207 6.56 20.73 14.93
C ARG A 207 5.57 20.44 13.83
N ASP A 208 4.92 19.30 13.92
CA ASP A 208 3.86 18.87 13.00
C ASP A 208 4.26 18.96 11.52
N CYS A 209 5.52 18.68 11.18
CA CYS A 209 5.95 18.70 9.78
C CYS A 209 5.24 17.59 9.01
N ARG A 210 4.52 17.99 7.95
CA ARG A 210 3.85 17.08 7.02
C ARG A 210 4.29 17.41 5.61
N MET A 211 4.56 16.38 4.83
CA MET A 211 4.90 16.53 3.43
C MET A 211 4.17 15.51 2.59
N GLN A 212 3.83 15.93 1.39
CA GLN A 212 3.33 15.09 0.32
C GLN A 212 4.48 14.89 -0.67
N ILE A 213 4.77 13.63 -0.98
CA ILE A 213 5.66 13.27 -2.08
C ILE A 213 4.79 12.89 -3.27
N GLY A 214 5.01 13.55 -4.40
CA GLY A 214 4.35 13.28 -5.68
C GLY A 214 4.95 12.06 -6.38
N ALA A 215 4.24 11.56 -7.40
CA ALA A 215 4.68 10.41 -8.19
C ALA A 215 5.97 10.70 -8.98
N ALA A 216 6.31 11.96 -9.24
CA ALA A 216 7.58 12.34 -9.87
C ALA A 216 8.73 12.54 -8.87
N GLY A 217 8.46 12.37 -7.56
CA GLY A 217 9.42 12.64 -6.50
C GLY A 217 9.48 14.09 -6.04
N ASP A 218 8.63 14.97 -6.56
CA ASP A 218 8.48 16.33 -6.03
C ASP A 218 7.91 16.29 -4.61
N ILE A 219 8.46 17.10 -3.73
CA ILE A 219 8.07 17.17 -2.33
C ILE A 219 7.49 18.55 -2.06
N THR A 220 6.29 18.57 -1.49
CA THR A 220 5.65 19.78 -0.98
C THR A 220 5.12 19.52 0.41
N GLY A 221 5.04 20.55 1.27
CA GLY A 221 4.56 20.32 2.62
C GLY A 221 4.58 21.56 3.49
N THR A 222 4.37 21.35 4.77
CA THR A 222 4.39 22.41 5.78
C THR A 222 4.98 21.93 7.09
N CYS A 223 5.64 22.84 7.80
CA CYS A 223 6.09 22.67 9.18
C CYS A 223 5.61 23.85 10.03
N LYS A 224 5.13 23.60 11.24
CA LYS A 224 4.87 24.69 12.19
C LYS A 224 6.13 25.07 12.92
N SER A 225 6.31 26.36 13.17
CA SER A 225 7.34 26.83 14.10
C SER A 225 7.01 26.39 15.54
N GLY A 226 8.01 25.97 16.30
CA GLY A 226 7.86 25.65 17.72
C GLY A 226 7.89 26.88 18.63
N TYR A 227 8.30 28.04 18.10
CA TYR A 227 8.43 29.30 18.86
C TYR A 227 7.37 30.33 18.49
N ALA A 228 6.74 30.20 17.32
CA ALA A 228 5.81 31.17 16.79
C ALA A 228 4.63 30.51 16.06
N SER A 229 3.60 31.29 15.77
CA SER A 229 2.34 30.81 15.20
C SER A 229 2.31 30.71 13.67
N PHE A 230 3.44 30.89 12.99
CA PHE A 230 3.50 30.76 11.53
C PHE A 230 3.92 29.35 11.09
N THR A 231 3.67 29.09 9.80
CA THR A 231 3.92 27.83 9.12
C THR A 231 4.92 28.06 8.00
N HIS A 232 5.95 27.23 7.94
CA HIS A 232 6.94 27.21 6.87
C HIS A 232 6.50 26.25 5.77
N GLY A 233 6.68 26.64 4.51
CA GLY A 233 6.56 25.73 3.39
C GLY A 233 7.75 24.76 3.33
N ILE A 234 7.49 23.53 2.94
CA ILE A 234 8.50 22.52 2.63
C ILE A 234 8.49 22.35 1.11
N THR A 235 9.66 22.37 0.48
CA THR A 235 9.81 22.01 -0.93
C THR A 235 11.04 21.13 -1.11
N GLY A 236 11.04 20.22 -2.08
CA GLY A 236 12.18 19.36 -2.29
C GLY A 236 11.95 18.30 -3.36
N THR A 237 12.86 17.33 -3.40
CA THR A 237 12.81 16.19 -4.30
C THR A 237 13.32 14.92 -3.63
N ILE A 238 12.80 13.78 -4.06
CA ILE A 238 13.39 12.47 -3.82
C ILE A 238 13.61 11.77 -5.17
N ASP A 239 14.73 11.07 -5.34
CA ASP A 239 15.00 10.30 -6.56
C ASP A 239 14.65 8.81 -6.39
N ALA A 240 14.77 8.05 -7.48
CA ALA A 240 14.50 6.63 -7.48
C ALA A 240 15.42 5.86 -6.51
N GLN A 241 16.66 6.32 -6.32
CA GLN A 241 17.63 5.73 -5.39
C GLN A 241 17.30 6.05 -3.91
N GLY A 242 16.30 6.89 -3.66
CA GLY A 242 15.87 7.34 -2.35
C GLY A 242 16.71 8.49 -1.80
N ASN A 243 17.54 9.15 -2.61
CA ASN A 243 18.24 10.35 -2.18
C ASN A 243 17.21 11.47 -2.02
N PHE A 244 17.14 12.01 -0.81
CA PHE A 244 16.15 13.00 -0.39
C PHE A 244 16.84 14.35 -0.19
N ASP A 245 16.23 15.41 -0.71
CA ASP A 245 16.68 16.80 -0.56
C ASP A 245 15.45 17.69 -0.33
N VAL A 246 15.38 18.30 0.86
CA VAL A 246 14.28 19.19 1.23
C VAL A 246 14.80 20.51 1.78
N ARG A 247 14.07 21.56 1.45
CA ARG A 247 14.32 22.95 1.79
C ARG A 247 13.16 23.51 2.59
N ILE A 248 13.48 24.14 3.72
CA ILE A 248 12.52 24.81 4.58
C ILE A 248 13.02 26.24 4.81
N PRO A 249 12.29 27.28 4.37
CA PRO A 249 12.63 28.67 4.66
C PRO A 249 12.64 28.92 6.16
N THR A 250 13.60 29.70 6.66
CA THR A 250 13.71 30.08 8.07
C THR A 250 13.44 31.58 8.27
N ASP A 251 13.17 31.97 9.51
CA ASP A 251 12.76 33.35 9.87
C ASP A 251 13.83 34.41 9.63
N SER A 252 15.10 33.99 9.56
CA SER A 252 16.27 34.85 9.39
C SER A 252 16.62 35.13 7.92
N ASN A 253 15.67 34.99 6.99
CA ASN A 253 15.90 34.99 5.53
C ASN A 253 16.86 33.87 5.07
N GLY A 254 16.96 32.80 5.85
CA GLY A 254 17.77 31.61 5.56
C GLY A 254 16.93 30.46 5.02
N GLU A 255 17.61 29.38 4.67
CA GLU A 255 16.98 28.13 4.25
C GLU A 255 17.69 26.97 4.97
N ALA A 256 16.92 26.17 5.69
CA ALA A 256 17.39 24.91 6.22
C ALA A 256 17.30 23.84 5.13
N ARG A 257 18.40 23.11 4.94
CA ARG A 257 18.46 21.99 4.00
C ARG A 257 18.60 20.66 4.73
N PHE A 258 17.76 19.72 4.34
CA PHE A 258 17.73 18.37 4.85
C PHE A 258 18.06 17.43 3.72
N HIS A 259 19.25 16.83 3.79
CA HIS A 259 19.65 15.77 2.88
C HIS A 259 19.63 14.43 3.61
N GLY A 260 19.29 13.36 2.90
CA GLY A 260 19.31 12.03 3.49
C GLY A 260 18.94 10.97 2.49
N LYS A 261 18.60 9.80 3.02
CA LYS A 261 18.28 8.65 2.20
C LYS A 261 17.09 7.89 2.74
N ALA A 262 16.27 7.39 1.83
CA ALA A 262 15.28 6.38 2.14
C ALA A 262 15.96 5.02 2.25
N ASP A 263 16.22 4.58 3.47
CA ASP A 263 16.69 3.21 3.73
C ASP A 263 15.54 2.21 3.49
N SER A 264 14.29 2.66 3.59
CA SER A 264 13.11 1.90 3.22
C SER A 264 12.00 2.81 2.65
N PRO A 265 10.98 2.23 2.00
CA PRO A 265 9.81 2.97 1.51
C PRO A 265 8.98 3.62 2.61
N MET A 266 9.19 3.24 3.87
CA MET A 266 8.39 3.66 5.02
C MET A 266 9.13 4.63 5.94
N LEU A 267 10.43 4.83 5.69
CA LEU A 267 11.31 5.58 6.56
C LEU A 267 12.28 6.42 5.74
N LEU A 268 12.20 7.74 5.95
CA LEU A 268 13.20 8.70 5.48
C LEU A 268 13.96 9.22 6.69
N GLN A 269 15.29 9.19 6.62
CA GLN A 269 16.14 9.74 7.66
C GLN A 269 17.45 10.23 7.08
N GLY A 270 18.11 11.11 7.82
CA GLY A 270 19.41 11.61 7.43
C GLY A 270 19.97 12.61 8.43
N PRO A 271 21.23 13.00 8.26
CA PRO A 271 21.80 14.11 9.01
C PRO A 271 21.18 15.43 8.55
N ALA A 272 20.93 16.35 9.48
CA ALA A 272 20.64 17.72 9.10
C ALA A 272 21.94 18.43 8.67
N SER A 273 22.03 18.83 7.40
CA SER A 273 23.16 19.64 6.93
C SER A 273 22.98 21.10 7.34
N ASN A 274 24.09 21.77 7.71
CA ASN A 274 24.16 23.20 8.06
C ASN A 274 23.54 23.61 9.41
N LEU A 275 23.19 22.65 10.27
CA LEU A 275 22.84 22.93 11.67
C LEU A 275 24.03 22.65 12.57
N VAL A 276 24.22 23.49 13.59
CA VAL A 276 25.25 23.27 14.62
C VAL A 276 24.77 22.10 15.49
N GLY A 277 25.05 20.87 15.05
CA GLY A 277 24.64 19.63 15.72
C GLY A 277 24.55 18.43 14.76
N THR A 278 24.83 17.23 15.25
CA THR A 278 24.74 15.96 14.49
C THR A 278 23.32 15.39 14.49
N ASP A 279 22.30 16.23 14.63
CA ASP A 279 20.95 15.73 14.87
C ASP A 279 20.38 15.13 13.59
N ASN A 280 19.87 13.91 13.72
CA ASN A 280 19.24 13.18 12.63
C ASN A 280 17.76 13.56 12.55
N TRP A 281 17.27 13.83 11.34
CA TRP A 281 15.84 13.99 11.09
C TRP A 281 15.21 12.66 10.70
N LYS A 282 13.90 12.52 10.93
CA LYS A 282 13.17 11.29 10.61
C LYS A 282 11.73 11.61 10.17
N TYR A 283 11.31 11.07 9.03
CA TYR A 283 9.93 11.06 8.56
C TYR A 283 9.43 9.63 8.38
N ASN A 284 8.17 9.40 8.78
CA ASN A 284 7.46 8.16 8.54
C ASN A 284 6.33 8.43 7.54
N HIS A 285 6.14 7.52 6.61
CA HIS A 285 4.98 7.52 5.70
C HIS A 285 3.70 7.20 6.51
N LYS A 286 2.56 7.72 6.07
CA LYS A 286 1.27 7.67 6.80
C LYS A 286 0.27 6.68 6.24
#